data_AF-A0A955PT40-F1
#
_entry.id   AF-A0A955PT40-F1
#
_cell.length_a   1.000
_cell.length_b   1.000
_cell.length_c   1.000
_cell.angle_alpha   90.00
_cell.angle_beta   90.00
_cell.angle_gamma   90.00
#
_symmetry.space_group_name_H-M   'P 1'
#
loop_
_entity.id
_entity.type
_entity.pdbx_description
1 polymer ?
#
loop_
_entity_poly.entity_id
_entity_poly.type
_entity_poly.pdbx_seq_one_letter_code
_entity_poly.pdbx_strand_id
1 'polypeptide(L)'
;HANAQETIFERAPWNYSFGIGGVKFEGDEEVEDGLSLVGRAGYNFNSRWALEGKLELMPSLDGKSGKNPSRTRLGGNTGTEPAASDTWAARVSLDALFHLRNVENLRIDPFLALGVGFIHFDEEVDSGNDEFMVTGGGGIMYHFSDAWAVRGDIQTMLAGPDTELNLIYAVGLNYRPFVALPFAGQLRGDGLNDSDGDGLTDFDEINKYKTDPRNPDTDGDGLTDGEEVLKYGTDPLNPDTDGDDLKDGEEVKTYRTDPLNPDTDGEGLKDGEEVKKYKTDPLNADTDGDGLTDFEEVMTTKTNPLKADTDDDGLSDGQEVKTYKTDPLNPDTDGDRLKDGPEVLEWKTDPFNKDTDGDLLMDGEEVHDHRTDPLDKDTDDGGIEDGHEVIDDH
;
A
#
# COMPACT_ATOMS: atom_id res chain seq x y z
N HIS A 1 1.10 3.15 -0.49
CA HIS A 1 2.08 4.12 0.06
C HIS A 1 1.47 5.45 0.55
N ALA A 2 0.26 5.46 1.12
CA ALA A 2 -0.23 6.57 1.93
C ALA A 2 -0.38 6.08 3.38
N ASN A 3 0.06 6.91 4.34
CA ASN A 3 -0.34 6.89 5.75
C ASN A 3 0.35 5.99 6.78
N ALA A 4 1.67 5.87 6.72
CA ALA A 4 2.46 5.74 7.96
C ALA A 4 2.79 7.13 8.56
N GLN A 5 3.08 8.14 7.72
CA GLN A 5 3.54 9.46 8.17
C GLN A 5 2.44 10.45 8.57
N GLU A 6 1.22 10.39 8.00
CA GLU A 6 0.10 11.16 8.57
C GLU A 6 -0.11 10.74 10.03
N THR A 7 0.06 9.45 10.32
CA THR A 7 -0.20 8.91 11.65
C THR A 7 0.78 9.40 12.71
N ILE A 8 2.06 9.69 12.43
CA ILE A 8 3.00 10.15 13.47
C ILE A 8 2.70 11.60 13.91
N PHE A 9 2.39 12.48 12.97
CA PHE A 9 2.05 13.87 13.29
C PHE A 9 0.65 13.98 13.89
N GLU A 10 -0.28 13.09 13.51
CA GLU A 10 -1.57 12.96 14.17
C GLU A 10 -1.46 12.38 15.59
N ARG A 11 -0.56 11.42 15.82
CA ARG A 11 -0.38 10.75 17.12
C ARG A 11 0.49 11.55 18.09
N ALA A 12 1.52 12.24 17.61
CA ALA A 12 2.49 12.99 18.42
C ALA A 12 2.79 14.39 17.84
N PRO A 13 1.79 15.30 17.79
CA PRO A 13 1.93 16.61 17.14
C PRO A 13 2.84 17.56 17.93
N TRP A 14 2.95 17.39 19.25
CA TRP A 14 3.68 18.29 20.13
C TRP A 14 5.19 18.10 20.04
N ASN A 15 5.95 19.21 20.05
CA ASN A 15 7.39 19.19 20.22
C ASN A 15 7.83 20.31 21.17
N TYR A 16 8.90 20.07 21.90
CA TYR A 16 9.47 21.00 22.86
C TYR A 16 10.95 21.18 22.55
N SER A 17 11.43 22.42 22.52
CA SER A 17 12.84 22.68 22.32
C SER A 17 13.41 23.60 23.37
N PHE A 18 14.62 23.29 23.79
CA PHE A 18 15.44 24.14 24.63
C PHE A 18 16.78 24.38 23.95
N GLY A 19 17.23 25.62 23.94
CA GLY A 19 18.46 26.00 23.28
C GLY A 19 19.15 27.20 23.90
N ILE A 20 20.38 27.40 23.44
CA ILE A 20 21.23 28.53 23.76
C ILE A 20 21.57 29.25 22.46
N GLY A 21 21.62 30.56 22.50
CA GLY A 21 21.79 31.39 21.33
C GLY A 21 22.44 32.71 21.66
N GLY A 22 22.33 33.63 20.71
CA GLY A 22 22.65 35.02 20.94
C GLY A 22 21.86 35.93 20.03
N VAL A 23 21.82 37.19 20.42
CA VAL A 23 21.25 38.27 19.63
C VAL A 23 22.36 39.23 19.25
N LYS A 24 22.39 39.61 17.98
CA LYS A 24 23.20 40.71 17.48
C LYS A 24 22.31 41.86 17.12
N PHE A 25 22.56 42.96 17.79
CA PHE A 25 21.83 44.21 17.69
C PHE A 25 22.54 45.07 16.62
N GLU A 26 21.84 45.39 15.53
CA GLU A 26 22.39 46.19 14.42
C GLU A 26 22.02 47.67 14.63
N GLY A 27 22.96 48.59 14.36
CA GLY A 27 22.69 50.03 14.38
C GLY A 27 23.04 50.73 15.69
N ASP A 28 22.29 51.79 16.01
CA ASP A 28 22.53 52.64 17.19
C ASP A 28 21.78 52.19 18.45
N GLU A 29 21.21 50.98 18.43
CA GLU A 29 20.60 50.33 19.59
C GLU A 29 21.49 50.37 20.84
N GLU A 30 20.87 50.62 21.99
CA GLU A 30 21.55 50.96 23.24
C GLU A 30 22.20 49.76 23.96
N VAL A 31 22.01 48.54 23.44
CA VAL A 31 22.48 47.27 24.01
C VAL A 31 23.50 46.58 23.10
N GLU A 32 24.45 45.87 23.71
CA GLU A 32 25.45 45.03 23.04
C GLU A 32 24.90 43.62 22.76
N ASP A 33 25.63 42.88 21.91
CA ASP A 33 25.35 41.48 21.60
C ASP A 33 25.28 40.65 22.88
N GLY A 34 24.23 39.82 23.00
CA GLY A 34 23.92 39.11 24.23
C GLY A 34 23.78 37.61 24.06
N LEU A 35 24.00 36.87 25.14
CA LEU A 35 23.61 35.47 25.22
C LEU A 35 22.09 35.37 25.34
N SER A 36 21.48 34.40 24.64
CA SER A 36 20.06 34.08 24.80
C SER A 36 19.83 32.63 25.23
N LEU A 37 18.80 32.41 26.05
CA LEU A 37 18.28 31.11 26.42
C LEU A 37 16.85 30.99 25.91
N VAL A 38 16.53 29.92 25.20
CA VAL A 38 15.27 29.84 24.47
C VAL A 38 14.54 28.53 24.74
N GLY A 39 13.29 28.66 25.15
CA GLY A 39 12.30 27.59 25.26
C GLY A 39 11.26 27.73 24.15
N ARG A 40 10.89 26.61 23.53
CA ARG A 40 9.89 26.54 22.46
C ARG A 40 8.91 25.41 22.74
N ALA A 41 7.64 25.63 22.45
CA ALA A 41 6.59 24.62 22.43
C ALA A 41 5.85 24.70 21.10
N GLY A 42 5.99 23.67 20.28
CA GLY A 42 5.42 23.60 18.94
C GLY A 42 4.34 22.54 18.78
N TYR A 43 3.39 22.80 17.89
CA TYR A 43 2.34 21.87 17.46
C TYR A 43 2.39 21.71 15.94
N ASN A 44 2.61 20.48 15.47
CA ASN A 44 2.61 20.15 14.05
C ASN A 44 1.19 19.83 13.59
N PHE A 45 0.68 20.54 12.58
CA PHE A 45 -0.62 20.24 11.98
C PHE A 45 -0.53 19.11 10.95
N ASN A 46 0.60 19.01 10.27
CA ASN A 46 0.90 17.98 9.28
C ASN A 46 2.42 17.91 9.05
N SER A 47 2.84 17.13 8.05
CA SER A 47 4.24 16.95 7.69
C SER A 47 4.94 18.21 7.14
N ARG A 48 4.25 19.34 6.95
CA ARG A 48 4.83 20.59 6.45
C ARG A 48 4.63 21.77 7.38
N TRP A 49 3.49 21.88 8.06
CA TRP A 49 3.13 23.07 8.82
C TRP A 49 3.13 22.82 10.33
N ALA A 50 3.74 23.76 11.06
CA ALA A 50 3.71 23.79 12.52
C ALA A 50 3.54 25.22 13.04
N LEU A 51 3.03 25.33 14.26
CA LEU A 51 2.96 26.58 15.02
C LEU A 51 3.80 26.43 16.30
N GLU A 52 4.64 27.41 16.61
CA GLU A 52 5.57 27.36 17.73
C GLU A 52 5.45 28.59 18.63
N GLY A 53 5.13 28.39 19.90
CA GLY A 53 5.28 29.43 20.92
C GLY A 53 6.71 29.46 21.43
N LYS A 54 7.31 30.65 21.52
CA LYS A 54 8.72 30.86 21.87
C LYS A 54 8.84 31.84 23.02
N LEU A 55 9.62 31.45 24.04
CA LEU A 55 10.07 32.30 25.14
C LEU A 55 11.59 32.33 25.10
N GLU A 56 12.17 33.51 24.92
CA GLU A 56 13.62 33.71 24.85
C GLU A 56 14.05 34.75 25.88
N LEU A 57 14.99 34.39 26.73
CA LEU A 57 15.51 35.20 27.83
C LEU A 57 16.94 35.62 27.52
N MET A 58 17.23 36.90 27.70
CA MET A 58 18.55 37.50 27.55
C MET A 58 18.95 38.02 28.93
N PRO A 59 19.65 37.20 29.74
CA PRO A 59 19.82 37.47 31.17
C PRO A 59 20.79 38.61 31.49
N SER A 60 21.66 38.95 30.54
CA SER A 60 22.58 40.07 30.64
C SER A 60 22.81 40.61 29.22
N LEU A 61 22.47 41.88 29.05
CA LEU A 61 22.73 42.71 27.90
C LEU A 61 23.53 43.91 28.40
N ASP A 62 24.79 44.00 27.99
CA ASP A 62 25.64 45.12 28.33
C ASP A 62 25.17 46.38 27.58
N GLY A 63 25.17 47.54 28.23
CA GLY A 63 24.87 48.80 27.55
C GLY A 63 26.05 49.25 26.68
N LYS A 64 25.80 49.67 25.44
CA LYS A 64 26.86 50.23 24.59
C LYS A 64 27.45 51.48 25.26
N SER A 65 28.79 51.58 25.31
CA SER A 65 29.49 52.71 25.94
C SER A 65 29.21 54.03 25.20
N GLY A 66 28.24 54.79 25.70
CA GLY A 66 27.87 56.12 25.23
C GLY A 66 27.29 56.95 26.38
N LYS A 67 27.53 58.26 26.38
CA LYS A 67 26.84 59.17 27.32
C LYS A 67 25.38 59.30 26.88
N ASN A 68 24.49 58.46 27.40
CA ASN A 68 23.07 58.57 27.07
C ASN A 68 22.33 59.45 28.10
N PRO A 69 21.76 60.61 27.70
CA PRO A 69 20.99 61.49 28.57
C PRO A 69 19.58 60.95 28.93
N SER A 70 19.10 59.86 28.32
CA SER A 70 17.73 59.35 28.51
C SER A 70 17.58 58.29 29.60
N ARG A 71 18.66 57.62 30.02
CA ARG A 71 18.58 56.56 31.05
C ARG A 71 18.52 57.15 32.46
N THR A 72 17.30 57.33 32.97
CA THR A 72 17.07 57.63 34.38
C THR A 72 17.06 56.35 35.18
N ARG A 73 18.21 55.99 35.77
CA ARG A 73 18.22 55.04 36.89
C ARG A 73 17.32 55.63 37.99
N LEU A 74 16.59 54.79 38.72
CA LEU A 74 15.95 55.16 39.99
C LEU A 74 16.93 55.97 40.87
N GLY A 75 16.85 57.31 40.79
CA GLY A 75 17.63 58.27 41.58
C GLY A 75 18.96 58.80 41.00
N GLY A 76 19.35 58.52 39.75
CA GLY A 76 20.59 59.03 39.14
C GLY A 76 20.37 60.21 38.19
N ASN A 77 21.30 61.19 38.17
CA ASN A 77 21.24 62.31 37.22
C ASN A 77 21.58 61.84 35.79
N THR A 78 20.76 62.27 34.84
CA THR A 78 20.90 61.99 33.41
C THR A 78 22.25 62.46 32.84
N GLY A 79 22.89 61.63 32.01
CA GLY A 79 24.04 62.01 31.18
C GLY A 79 25.41 62.16 31.87
N THR A 80 25.55 61.81 33.15
CA THR A 80 26.82 61.97 33.90
C THR A 80 27.48 60.68 34.36
N GLU A 81 26.78 59.55 34.36
CA GLU A 81 27.34 58.27 34.81
C GLU A 81 27.67 57.36 33.60
N PRO A 82 28.77 56.58 33.66
CA PRO A 82 28.96 55.48 32.70
C PRO A 82 27.73 54.57 32.71
N ALA A 83 27.36 53.97 31.57
CA ALA A 83 26.37 52.89 31.55
C ALA A 83 26.82 51.82 32.56
N ALA A 84 26.11 51.74 33.70
CA ALA A 84 26.59 51.03 34.87
C ALA A 84 25.51 50.08 35.42
N SER A 85 24.98 49.21 34.56
CA SER A 85 24.55 47.85 34.91
C SER A 85 24.04 47.10 33.67
N ASP A 86 24.34 45.81 33.60
CA ASP A 86 23.70 44.83 32.72
C ASP A 86 22.17 44.97 32.80
N THR A 87 21.49 45.04 31.65
CA THR A 87 20.02 44.93 31.57
C THR A 87 19.63 43.51 31.19
N TRP A 88 18.35 43.14 31.31
CA TRP A 88 17.84 41.87 30.79
C TRP A 88 16.66 42.12 29.86
N ALA A 89 16.48 41.22 28.91
CA ALA A 89 15.34 41.24 28.02
C ALA A 89 14.63 39.88 27.99
N ALA A 90 13.32 39.91 27.77
CA ALA A 90 12.53 38.72 27.53
C ALA A 90 11.66 38.89 26.28
N ARG A 91 11.72 37.90 25.41
CA ARG A 91 10.97 37.85 24.16
C ARG A 91 9.91 36.75 24.26
N VAL A 92 8.68 37.10 23.91
CA VAL A 92 7.58 36.15 23.71
C VAL A 92 7.05 36.26 22.28
N SER A 93 7.03 35.15 21.54
CA SER A 93 6.59 35.11 20.14
C SER A 93 5.80 33.86 19.79
N LEU A 94 5.08 33.98 18.68
CA LEU A 94 4.43 32.88 17.98
C LEU A 94 4.98 32.82 16.55
N ASP A 95 5.56 31.68 16.18
CA ASP A 95 6.19 31.44 14.88
C ASP A 95 5.39 30.38 14.10
N ALA A 96 5.11 30.66 12.82
CA ALA A 96 4.66 29.66 11.87
C ALA A 96 5.87 29.04 11.17
N LEU A 97 5.95 27.71 11.16
CA LEU A 97 7.05 26.95 10.56
C LEU A 97 6.56 26.20 9.31
N PHE A 98 7.36 26.26 8.26
CA PHE A 98 7.18 25.47 7.04
C PHE A 98 8.39 24.56 6.80
N HIS A 99 8.18 23.25 6.93
CA HIS A 99 9.19 22.21 6.79
C HIS A 99 9.38 21.80 5.32
N LEU A 100 10.63 21.72 4.89
CA LEU A 100 11.09 21.42 3.52
C LEU A 100 11.52 19.95 3.35
N ARG A 101 11.06 19.05 4.22
CA ARG A 101 11.39 17.62 4.23
C ARG A 101 11.11 16.95 2.88
N ASN A 102 12.02 16.06 2.46
CA ASN A 102 11.77 15.08 1.39
C ASN A 102 11.41 13.72 2.02
N VAL A 103 10.42 13.02 1.48
CA VAL A 103 9.77 11.84 2.09
C VAL A 103 10.74 10.68 2.30
N GLU A 104 11.79 10.59 1.48
CA GLU A 104 12.77 9.51 1.50
C GLU A 104 13.89 9.69 2.55
N ASN A 105 14.14 10.91 3.04
CA ASN A 105 15.27 11.18 3.94
C ASN A 105 14.84 11.97 5.20
N LEU A 106 14.39 11.22 6.19
CA LEU A 106 13.76 11.73 7.43
C LEU A 106 14.75 12.32 8.45
N ARG A 107 16.06 12.20 8.22
CA ARG A 107 17.05 12.65 9.21
C ARG A 107 17.33 14.15 9.15
N ILE A 108 17.14 14.78 8.00
CA ILE A 108 17.43 16.21 7.81
C ILE A 108 16.13 16.95 7.53
N ASP A 109 15.79 17.90 8.39
CA ASP A 109 14.56 18.68 8.33
C ASP A 109 14.88 20.18 8.27
N PRO A 110 15.09 20.73 7.06
CA PRO A 110 15.21 22.17 6.85
C PRO A 110 13.82 22.82 6.97
N PHE A 111 13.75 24.01 7.57
CA PHE A 111 12.49 24.73 7.72
C PHE A 111 12.65 26.24 7.56
N LEU A 112 11.56 26.89 7.16
CA LEU A 112 11.38 28.34 7.18
C LEU A 112 10.52 28.72 8.38
N ALA A 113 10.78 29.88 8.99
CA ALA A 113 10.05 30.39 10.14
C ALA A 113 9.67 31.86 9.93
N LEU A 114 8.43 32.21 10.29
CA LEU A 114 7.93 33.58 10.32
C LEU A 114 7.14 33.78 11.60
N GLY A 115 7.48 34.79 12.39
CA GLY A 115 6.89 34.98 13.71
C GLY A 115 6.57 36.43 14.04
N VAL A 116 5.69 36.60 15.03
CA VAL A 116 5.32 37.89 15.60
C VAL A 116 5.32 37.81 17.11
N GLY A 117 5.53 38.92 17.80
CA GLY A 117 5.39 38.96 19.24
C GLY A 117 5.89 40.25 19.85
N PHE A 118 6.37 40.17 21.09
CA PHE A 118 6.88 41.31 21.84
C PHE A 118 8.21 41.00 22.51
N ILE A 119 9.09 42.00 22.57
CA ILE A 119 10.29 42.00 23.40
C ILE A 119 10.10 43.02 24.53
N HIS A 120 10.43 42.61 25.74
CA HIS A 120 10.40 43.42 26.94
C HIS A 120 11.82 43.67 27.44
N PHE A 121 12.12 44.91 27.79
CA PHE A 121 13.36 45.31 28.44
C PHE A 121 13.09 45.75 29.89
N ASP A 122 13.95 45.34 30.82
CA ASP A 122 13.86 45.75 32.24
C ASP A 122 13.99 47.26 32.42
N GLU A 123 14.88 47.87 31.62
CA GLU A 123 15.11 49.31 31.63
C GLU A 123 14.35 49.98 30.48
N GLU A 124 13.89 51.21 30.73
CA GLU A 124 13.22 52.05 29.73
C GLU A 124 14.24 52.46 28.66
N VAL A 125 14.03 51.97 27.43
CA VAL A 125 14.72 52.42 26.21
C VAL A 125 13.91 53.55 25.55
N ASP A 126 14.49 54.29 24.60
CA ASP A 126 13.87 55.46 23.96
C ASP A 126 12.47 55.18 23.35
N SER A 127 12.18 53.93 22.99
CA SER A 127 10.91 53.42 22.44
C SER A 127 9.92 52.87 23.49
N GLY A 128 10.31 52.78 24.76
CA GLY A 128 9.54 52.20 25.87
C GLY A 128 9.93 50.76 26.23
N ASN A 129 9.31 50.19 27.26
CA ASN A 129 9.73 48.89 27.80
C ASN A 129 9.27 47.67 26.97
N ASP A 130 8.27 47.84 26.10
CA ASP A 130 7.66 46.77 25.31
C ASP A 130 7.64 47.17 23.83
N GLU A 131 8.22 46.32 22.97
CA GLU A 131 8.22 46.56 21.53
C GLU A 131 7.56 45.40 20.80
N PHE A 132 6.68 45.75 19.85
CA PHE A 132 6.19 44.77 18.88
C PHE A 132 7.33 44.38 17.93
N MET A 133 7.41 43.09 17.63
CA MET A 133 8.42 42.53 16.73
C MET A 133 7.81 41.63 15.66
N VAL A 134 8.46 41.64 14.49
CA VAL A 134 8.27 40.66 13.43
C VAL A 134 9.60 39.96 13.20
N THR A 135 9.57 38.64 13.08
CA THR A 135 10.76 37.83 12.86
C THR A 135 10.60 36.93 11.66
N GLY A 136 11.70 36.68 10.95
CA GLY A 136 11.71 35.83 9.77
C GLY A 136 13.06 35.16 9.57
N GLY A 137 13.07 33.93 9.11
CA GLY A 137 14.31 33.20 8.85
C GLY A 137 14.08 31.72 8.62
N GLY A 138 14.98 30.90 9.14
CA GLY A 138 14.89 29.47 8.96
C GLY A 138 15.95 28.71 9.75
N GLY A 139 15.90 27.40 9.64
CA GLY A 139 16.81 26.54 10.35
C GLY A 139 16.84 25.14 9.79
N ILE A 140 17.54 24.28 10.49
CA ILE A 140 17.70 22.88 10.18
C ILE A 140 17.60 22.06 11.47
N MET A 141 16.92 20.93 11.40
CA MET A 141 16.94 19.91 12.43
C MET A 141 17.59 18.63 11.89
N TYR A 142 18.44 18.01 12.70
CA TYR A 142 18.96 16.67 12.47
C TYR A 142 18.34 15.71 13.48
N HIS A 143 17.48 14.82 13.00
CA HIS A 143 16.81 13.78 13.77
C HIS A 143 17.73 12.58 13.93
N PHE A 144 18.16 12.31 15.16
CA PHE A 144 18.95 11.12 15.50
C PHE A 144 18.10 10.03 16.17
N SER A 145 16.83 10.33 16.48
CA SER A 145 15.77 9.36 16.75
C SER A 145 14.41 10.00 16.44
N ASP A 146 13.34 9.21 16.48
CA ASP A 146 11.98 9.73 16.24
C ASP A 146 11.51 10.73 17.30
N ALA A 147 12.09 10.66 18.50
CA ALA A 147 11.80 11.54 19.63
C ALA A 147 12.78 12.71 19.76
N TRP A 148 14.01 12.61 19.23
CA TRP A 148 15.06 13.60 19.49
C TRP A 148 15.75 14.12 18.24
N ALA A 149 15.95 15.43 18.20
CA ALA A 149 16.72 16.11 17.17
C ALA A 149 17.62 17.21 17.75
N VAL A 150 18.73 17.48 17.06
CA VAL A 150 19.50 18.72 17.24
C VAL A 150 18.95 19.76 16.27
N ARG A 151 18.75 20.99 16.73
CA ARG A 151 18.20 22.09 15.93
C ARG A 151 19.16 23.26 15.93
N GLY A 152 19.32 23.90 14.78
CA GLY A 152 19.90 25.24 14.66
C GLY A 152 18.97 26.15 13.86
N ASP A 153 18.70 27.36 14.34
CA ASP A 153 17.96 28.38 13.60
C ASP A 153 18.64 29.75 13.63
N ILE A 154 18.42 30.49 12.54
CA ILE A 154 18.84 31.87 12.35
C ILE A 154 17.61 32.65 11.89
N GLN A 155 17.27 33.71 12.61
CA GLN A 155 16.16 34.60 12.32
C GLN A 155 16.62 36.05 12.36
N THR A 156 16.07 36.88 11.47
CA THR A 156 16.14 38.32 11.61
C THR A 156 14.95 38.82 12.42
N MET A 157 15.14 39.87 13.22
CA MET A 157 14.12 40.51 14.04
C MET A 157 14.06 42.00 13.69
N LEU A 158 12.87 42.47 13.37
CA LEU A 158 12.52 43.88 13.29
C LEU A 158 11.67 44.19 14.52
N ALA A 159 12.15 45.08 15.40
CA ALA A 159 11.45 45.51 16.60
C ALA A 159 11.30 47.04 16.58
N GLY A 160 10.15 47.55 17.04
CA GLY A 160 9.92 49.00 17.13
C GLY A 160 9.71 49.72 15.78
N PRO A 161 9.63 51.07 15.81
CA PRO A 161 9.39 51.92 14.63
C PRO A 161 10.65 52.20 13.82
N ASP A 162 11.82 52.10 14.46
CA ASP A 162 13.12 52.32 13.84
C ASP A 162 13.54 50.99 13.20
N THR A 163 13.52 50.95 11.88
CA THR A 163 13.63 49.70 11.11
C THR A 163 15.06 49.16 11.13
N GLU A 164 15.47 48.57 12.25
CA GLU A 164 16.77 47.94 12.46
C GLU A 164 16.64 46.41 12.39
N LEU A 165 17.60 45.76 11.73
CA LEU A 165 17.54 44.34 11.40
C LEU A 165 18.44 43.52 12.33
N ASN A 166 17.89 43.08 13.45
CA ASN A 166 18.63 42.32 14.44
C ASN A 166 18.77 40.86 14.03
N LEU A 167 19.89 40.22 14.36
CA LEU A 167 20.13 38.81 14.06
C LEU A 167 20.02 37.97 15.33
N ILE A 168 19.14 36.98 15.31
CA ILE A 168 18.98 36.00 16.39
C ILE A 168 19.41 34.65 15.86
N TYR A 169 20.29 33.96 16.59
CA TYR A 169 20.67 32.59 16.26
C TYR A 169 20.65 31.71 17.50
N ALA A 170 20.23 30.47 17.35
CA ALA A 170 20.17 29.52 18.45
C ALA A 170 20.51 28.10 18.00
N VAL A 171 21.11 27.33 18.90
CA VAL A 171 21.29 25.88 18.79
C VAL A 171 20.65 25.20 20.00
N GLY A 172 19.97 24.08 19.78
CA GLY A 172 19.25 23.41 20.86
C GLY A 172 18.89 21.97 20.57
N LEU A 173 18.25 21.36 21.56
CA LEU A 173 17.64 20.04 21.42
C LEU A 173 16.14 20.22 21.21
N ASN A 174 15.57 19.39 20.35
CA ASN A 174 14.13 19.26 20.15
C ASN A 174 13.70 17.86 20.60
N TYR A 175 12.61 17.80 21.36
CA TYR A 175 12.04 16.59 21.92
C TYR A 175 10.56 16.48 21.53
N ARG A 176 10.18 15.35 20.94
CA ARG A 176 8.80 15.00 20.60
C ARG A 176 8.31 13.90 21.54
N PRO A 177 7.47 14.21 22.54
CA PRO A 177 6.93 13.20 23.44
C PRO A 177 5.87 12.33 22.75
N PHE A 178 5.63 11.14 23.32
CA PHE A 178 4.52 10.25 22.95
C PHE A 178 4.53 9.71 21.51
N VAL A 179 5.71 9.67 20.86
CA VAL A 179 5.92 9.02 19.54
C VAL A 179 5.73 7.49 19.57
N ALA A 180 5.26 6.94 20.70
CA ALA A 180 5.16 5.52 21.03
C ALA A 180 6.52 4.81 21.09
N LEU A 181 7.01 4.61 22.31
CA LEU A 181 7.84 3.44 22.63
C LEU A 181 6.87 2.26 22.85
N PRO A 182 6.94 1.17 22.08
CA PRO A 182 6.52 -0.13 22.59
C PRO A 182 7.59 -0.58 23.57
N PHE A 183 7.34 -0.35 24.86
CA PHE A 183 8.06 -0.94 25.99
C PHE A 183 9.54 -0.54 26.19
N ALA A 184 9.91 -0.37 27.46
CA ALA A 184 11.28 -0.15 27.89
C ALA A 184 12.09 -1.45 27.68
N GLY A 185 12.77 -1.54 26.54
CA GLY A 185 13.75 -2.57 26.25
C GLY A 185 14.61 -2.12 25.08
N GLN A 186 15.93 -2.19 25.26
CA GLN A 186 16.94 -2.09 24.20
C GLN A 186 17.44 -0.68 23.82
N LEU A 187 18.18 -0.07 24.76
CA LEU A 187 19.41 0.62 24.38
C LEU A 187 20.49 -0.44 24.05
N ARG A 188 20.37 -1.09 22.89
CA ARG A 188 21.50 -1.63 22.12
C ARG A 188 21.17 -1.42 20.65
N GLY A 189 22.11 -0.82 19.92
CA GLY A 189 21.93 -0.52 18.50
C GLY A 189 22.07 -1.78 17.67
N ASP A 190 20.98 -2.21 17.05
CA ASP A 190 20.94 -3.25 16.00
C ASP A 190 19.57 -3.37 15.28
N GLY A 191 18.46 -2.87 15.84
CA GLY A 191 17.10 -3.08 15.28
C GLY A 191 16.71 -2.40 13.95
N LEU A 192 17.68 -1.98 13.13
CA LEU A 192 17.45 -1.55 11.74
C LEU A 192 18.28 -2.38 10.74
N ASN A 193 18.95 -3.42 11.22
CA ASN A 193 19.68 -4.32 10.36
C ASN A 193 18.70 -5.26 9.66
N ASP A 194 18.96 -5.49 8.38
CA ASP A 194 18.25 -6.43 7.51
C ASP A 194 19.35 -7.36 7.01
N SER A 195 19.52 -8.47 7.73
CA SER A 195 20.70 -9.33 7.65
C SER A 195 20.73 -10.20 6.40
N ASP A 196 19.58 -10.57 5.84
CA ASP A 196 19.44 -11.34 4.60
C ASP A 196 18.95 -10.51 3.40
N GLY A 197 18.50 -9.28 3.61
CA GLY A 197 18.22 -8.32 2.56
C GLY A 197 16.85 -8.50 1.91
N ASP A 198 15.88 -9.08 2.61
CA ASP A 198 14.55 -9.39 2.09
C ASP A 198 13.55 -8.22 2.24
N GLY A 199 13.97 -7.16 2.96
CA GLY A 199 13.18 -5.95 3.19
C GLY A 199 12.46 -5.90 4.53
N LEU A 200 12.53 -6.96 5.35
CA LEU A 200 12.19 -6.93 6.77
C LEU A 200 13.42 -6.60 7.62
N THR A 201 13.19 -6.15 8.85
CA THR A 201 14.30 -5.91 9.78
C THR A 201 14.46 -7.12 10.68
N ASP A 202 15.70 -7.43 11.09
CA ASP A 202 16.01 -8.50 12.05
C ASP A 202 15.13 -8.39 13.32
N PHE A 203 14.74 -7.17 13.68
CA PHE A 203 13.84 -6.91 14.80
C PHE A 203 12.41 -7.36 14.52
N ASP A 204 11.84 -7.02 13.36
CA ASP A 204 10.48 -7.39 12.97
C ASP A 204 10.37 -8.91 12.76
N GLU A 205 11.35 -9.52 12.13
CA GLU A 205 11.44 -10.96 11.93
C GLU A 205 11.44 -11.70 13.28
N ILE A 206 12.31 -11.34 14.23
CA ILE A 206 12.35 -12.00 15.54
C ILE A 206 11.09 -11.71 16.38
N ASN A 207 10.61 -10.47 16.39
CA ASN A 207 9.61 -10.04 17.38
C ASN A 207 8.17 -10.14 16.90
N LYS A 208 7.93 -9.95 15.60
CA LYS A 208 6.59 -9.89 15.01
C LYS A 208 6.27 -11.14 14.19
N TYR A 209 7.09 -11.45 13.19
CA TYR A 209 6.77 -12.49 12.19
C TYR A 209 7.28 -13.89 12.59
N LYS A 210 8.27 -13.98 13.48
CA LYS A 210 8.90 -15.22 13.96
C LYS A 210 9.66 -15.99 12.87
N THR A 211 10.12 -15.27 11.84
CA THR A 211 10.99 -15.75 10.77
C THR A 211 12.47 -15.78 11.18
N ASP A 212 13.36 -16.37 10.36
CA ASP A 212 14.81 -16.41 10.62
C ASP A 212 15.53 -15.24 9.94
N PRO A 213 16.09 -14.26 10.69
CA PRO A 213 16.74 -13.07 10.15
C PRO A 213 17.96 -13.26 9.25
N ARG A 214 18.33 -14.50 8.94
CA ARG A 214 19.46 -14.81 8.05
C ARG A 214 19.03 -15.66 6.87
N ASN A 215 17.74 -15.88 6.73
CA ASN A 215 17.15 -16.69 5.70
C ASN A 215 16.01 -15.89 5.07
N PRO A 216 16.20 -15.34 3.87
CA PRO A 216 15.21 -14.45 3.28
C PRO A 216 13.90 -15.15 2.90
N ASP A 217 13.81 -16.47 2.98
CA ASP A 217 12.66 -17.32 2.62
C ASP A 217 12.57 -18.43 3.67
N THR A 218 11.85 -18.16 4.77
CA THR A 218 11.88 -18.98 5.99
C THR A 218 11.22 -20.35 5.79
N ASP A 219 10.13 -20.42 5.03
CA ASP A 219 9.39 -21.66 4.80
C ASP A 219 9.78 -22.40 3.51
N GLY A 220 10.57 -21.77 2.64
CA GLY A 220 11.14 -22.37 1.43
C GLY A 220 10.10 -22.60 0.33
N ASP A 221 9.09 -21.74 0.23
CA ASP A 221 8.07 -21.78 -0.80
C ASP A 221 8.49 -21.07 -2.10
N GLY A 222 9.52 -20.22 -2.01
CA GLY A 222 10.12 -19.48 -3.10
C GLY A 222 9.78 -17.99 -3.13
N LEU A 223 8.93 -17.47 -2.24
CA LEU A 223 8.79 -16.04 -1.92
C LEU A 223 9.72 -15.68 -0.77
N THR A 224 10.12 -14.41 -0.68
CA THR A 224 10.87 -13.96 0.50
C THR A 224 9.92 -13.54 1.61
N ASP A 225 10.31 -13.66 2.88
CA ASP A 225 9.45 -13.29 4.02
C ASP A 225 8.95 -11.84 3.88
N GLY A 226 9.82 -10.94 3.39
CA GLY A 226 9.46 -9.58 3.04
C GLY A 226 8.51 -9.43 1.84
N GLU A 227 8.60 -10.27 0.80
CA GLU A 227 7.63 -10.29 -0.30
C GLU A 227 6.25 -10.69 0.23
N GLU A 228 6.19 -11.76 1.00
CA GLU A 228 4.98 -12.28 1.62
C GLU A 228 4.30 -11.23 2.50
N VAL A 229 5.04 -10.68 3.46
CA VAL A 229 4.49 -9.72 4.42
C VAL A 229 4.14 -8.36 3.79
N LEU A 230 4.98 -7.82 2.91
CA LEU A 230 4.85 -6.45 2.44
C LEU A 230 3.99 -6.32 1.17
N LYS A 231 3.83 -7.41 0.40
CA LYS A 231 3.19 -7.38 -0.91
C LYS A 231 2.01 -8.33 -1.04
N TYR A 232 2.14 -9.59 -0.64
CA TYR A 232 1.14 -10.62 -0.91
C TYR A 232 0.16 -10.85 0.26
N GLY A 233 0.58 -10.60 1.49
CA GLY A 233 -0.21 -10.81 2.69
C GLY A 233 -0.27 -12.26 3.17
N THR A 234 0.59 -13.12 2.65
CA THR A 234 0.73 -14.54 3.02
C THR A 234 1.48 -14.71 4.35
N ASP A 235 1.47 -15.93 4.90
CA ASP A 235 2.15 -16.26 6.17
C ASP A 235 3.56 -16.80 5.91
N PRO A 236 4.65 -16.06 6.22
CA PRO A 236 6.03 -16.43 5.89
C PRO A 236 6.59 -17.64 6.66
N LEU A 237 5.73 -18.33 7.39
CA LEU A 237 6.04 -19.58 8.09
C LEU A 237 5.24 -20.76 7.55
N ASN A 238 4.40 -20.54 6.54
CA ASN A 238 3.50 -21.52 5.98
C ASN A 238 3.56 -21.48 4.45
N PRO A 239 4.18 -22.48 3.80
CA PRO A 239 4.50 -22.42 2.38
C PRO A 239 3.28 -22.61 1.46
N ASP A 240 2.06 -22.60 2.00
CA ASP A 240 0.75 -22.83 1.37
C ASP A 240 -0.30 -22.18 2.30
N THR A 241 -0.48 -20.88 2.16
CA THR A 241 -1.24 -20.04 3.09
C THR A 241 -2.73 -20.36 3.09
N ASP A 242 -3.32 -20.63 1.93
CA ASP A 242 -4.75 -20.89 1.79
C ASP A 242 -5.12 -22.40 1.84
N GLY A 243 -4.12 -23.28 1.81
CA GLY A 243 -4.26 -24.71 2.03
C GLY A 243 -4.91 -25.42 0.85
N ASP A 244 -4.59 -25.01 -0.37
CA ASP A 244 -5.12 -25.59 -1.61
C ASP A 244 -4.20 -26.65 -2.25
N ASP A 245 -3.08 -26.94 -1.58
CA ASP A 245 -1.98 -27.79 -2.00
C ASP A 245 -1.00 -27.14 -3.01
N LEU A 246 -1.16 -25.89 -3.45
CA LEU A 246 -0.12 -25.11 -4.14
C LEU A 246 0.67 -24.27 -3.14
N LYS A 247 1.93 -23.99 -3.49
CA LYS A 247 2.75 -23.10 -2.68
C LYS A 247 2.50 -21.66 -3.09
N ASP A 248 2.49 -20.72 -2.15
CA ASP A 248 2.24 -19.31 -2.44
C ASP A 248 3.21 -18.77 -3.51
N GLY A 249 4.47 -19.20 -3.46
CA GLY A 249 5.48 -18.89 -4.47
C GLY A 249 5.22 -19.51 -5.84
N GLU A 250 4.65 -20.71 -5.93
CA GLU A 250 4.23 -21.33 -7.19
C GLU A 250 3.03 -20.58 -7.78
N GLU A 251 2.05 -20.26 -6.95
CA GLU A 251 0.86 -19.50 -7.32
C GLU A 251 1.23 -18.14 -7.88
N VAL A 252 2.02 -17.35 -7.15
CA VAL A 252 2.41 -16.00 -7.57
C VAL A 252 3.30 -16.01 -8.82
N LYS A 253 4.29 -16.91 -8.89
CA LYS A 253 5.35 -16.84 -9.91
C LYS A 253 5.04 -17.67 -11.16
N THR A 254 4.25 -18.73 -11.04
CA THR A 254 4.00 -19.70 -12.12
C THR A 254 2.56 -19.62 -12.62
N TYR A 255 1.58 -19.83 -11.75
CA TYR A 255 0.17 -19.99 -12.14
C TYR A 255 -0.59 -18.66 -12.20
N ARG A 256 -0.10 -17.64 -11.49
CA ARG A 256 -0.72 -16.32 -11.32
C ARG A 256 -2.11 -16.35 -10.66
N THR A 257 -2.32 -17.33 -9.79
CA THR A 257 -3.48 -17.45 -8.89
C THR A 257 -3.30 -16.54 -7.66
N ASP A 258 -4.34 -16.41 -6.84
CA ASP A 258 -4.30 -15.62 -5.61
C ASP A 258 -3.93 -16.52 -4.40
N PRO A 259 -2.74 -16.39 -3.80
CA PRO A 259 -2.25 -17.28 -2.72
C PRO A 259 -3.01 -17.15 -1.39
N LEU A 260 -4.06 -16.34 -1.36
CA LEU A 260 -4.97 -16.19 -0.23
C LEU A 260 -6.37 -16.75 -0.53
N ASN A 261 -6.56 -17.34 -1.70
CA ASN A 261 -7.84 -17.82 -2.18
C ASN A 261 -7.69 -19.19 -2.85
N PRO A 262 -8.15 -20.28 -2.21
CA PRO A 262 -7.85 -21.64 -2.65
C PRO A 262 -8.58 -22.09 -3.92
N ASP A 263 -9.30 -21.19 -4.59
CA ASP A 263 -10.19 -21.39 -5.75
C ASP A 263 -10.32 -20.03 -6.46
N THR A 264 -9.37 -19.72 -7.34
CA THR A 264 -9.19 -18.38 -7.93
C THR A 264 -10.29 -18.03 -8.92
N ASP A 265 -10.78 -18.98 -9.71
CA ASP A 265 -11.87 -18.75 -10.66
C ASP A 265 -13.26 -18.81 -10.01
N GLY A 266 -13.37 -19.47 -8.84
CA GLY A 266 -14.54 -19.48 -7.98
C GLY A 266 -15.62 -20.50 -8.35
N GLU A 267 -15.32 -21.51 -9.17
CA GLU A 267 -16.29 -22.51 -9.62
C GLU A 267 -16.23 -23.84 -8.85
N GLY A 268 -15.41 -23.92 -7.81
CA GLY A 268 -15.46 -24.98 -6.80
C GLY A 268 -14.43 -26.09 -6.95
N LEU A 269 -13.54 -26.02 -7.93
CA LEU A 269 -12.28 -26.75 -7.93
C LEU A 269 -11.20 -25.87 -7.29
N LYS A 270 -10.34 -26.48 -6.48
CA LYS A 270 -9.20 -25.74 -5.93
C LYS A 270 -8.10 -25.59 -6.97
N ASP A 271 -7.36 -24.49 -6.97
CA ASP A 271 -6.30 -24.24 -7.96
C ASP A 271 -5.27 -25.39 -7.96
N GLY A 272 -4.92 -25.91 -6.78
CA GLY A 272 -4.04 -27.06 -6.63
C GLY A 272 -4.61 -28.37 -7.18
N GLU A 273 -5.93 -28.59 -7.12
CA GLU A 273 -6.56 -29.74 -7.77
C GLU A 273 -6.52 -29.60 -9.30
N GLU A 274 -6.85 -28.42 -9.81
CA GLU A 274 -6.82 -28.10 -11.23
C GLU A 274 -5.43 -28.32 -11.82
N VAL A 275 -4.41 -27.71 -11.22
CA VAL A 275 -3.02 -27.82 -11.68
C VAL A 275 -2.48 -29.24 -11.52
N LYS A 276 -2.69 -29.89 -10.37
CA LYS A 276 -1.99 -31.16 -10.07
C LYS A 276 -2.72 -32.38 -10.59
N LYS A 277 -4.05 -32.38 -10.58
CA LYS A 277 -4.88 -33.55 -10.87
C LYS A 277 -5.55 -33.46 -12.24
N TYR A 278 -6.27 -32.38 -12.53
CA TYR A 278 -7.09 -32.29 -13.75
C TYR A 278 -6.34 -31.69 -14.95
N LYS A 279 -5.26 -30.97 -14.70
CA LYS A 279 -4.44 -30.26 -15.71
C LYS A 279 -5.20 -29.16 -16.44
N THR A 280 -6.23 -28.60 -15.80
CA THR A 280 -7.00 -27.45 -16.24
C THR A 280 -6.30 -26.14 -15.89
N ASP A 281 -6.81 -25.01 -16.41
CA ASP A 281 -6.29 -23.67 -16.13
C ASP A 281 -7.03 -23.05 -14.93
N PRO A 282 -6.39 -22.88 -13.75
CA PRO A 282 -7.05 -22.38 -12.54
C PRO A 282 -7.51 -20.91 -12.61
N LEU A 283 -7.25 -20.23 -13.74
CA LEU A 283 -7.75 -18.89 -14.01
C LEU A 283 -8.96 -18.90 -14.96
N ASN A 284 -9.41 -20.07 -15.41
CA ASN A 284 -10.43 -20.23 -16.42
C ASN A 284 -11.36 -21.41 -16.10
N ALA A 285 -12.53 -21.06 -15.57
CA ALA A 285 -13.62 -21.97 -15.21
C ALA A 285 -14.05 -23.01 -16.27
N ASP A 286 -13.81 -22.76 -17.54
CA ASP A 286 -14.17 -23.63 -18.68
C ASP A 286 -12.93 -23.74 -19.59
N THR A 287 -12.06 -24.70 -19.30
CA THR A 287 -10.72 -24.76 -19.87
C THR A 287 -10.74 -25.01 -21.39
N ASP A 288 -11.66 -25.83 -21.88
CA ASP A 288 -11.77 -26.17 -23.31
C ASP A 288 -12.80 -25.34 -24.08
N GLY A 289 -13.62 -24.57 -23.39
CA GLY A 289 -14.53 -23.57 -23.96
C GLY A 289 -15.79 -24.16 -24.57
N ASP A 290 -16.22 -25.34 -24.12
CA ASP A 290 -17.39 -26.05 -24.64
C ASP A 290 -18.71 -25.60 -24.01
N GLY A 291 -18.60 -24.79 -22.94
CA GLY A 291 -19.68 -24.20 -22.21
C GLY A 291 -20.04 -24.90 -20.90
N LEU A 292 -19.40 -26.01 -20.52
CA LEU A 292 -19.44 -26.59 -19.17
C LEU A 292 -18.23 -26.10 -18.37
N THR A 293 -18.38 -25.95 -17.05
CA THR A 293 -17.21 -25.65 -16.22
C THR A 293 -16.41 -26.91 -15.93
N ASP A 294 -15.11 -26.77 -15.70
CA ASP A 294 -14.22 -27.88 -15.35
C ASP A 294 -14.75 -28.63 -14.10
N PHE A 295 -15.35 -27.89 -13.16
CA PHE A 295 -16.05 -28.47 -12.01
C PHE A 295 -17.28 -29.30 -12.42
N GLU A 296 -18.15 -28.76 -13.28
CA GLU A 296 -19.33 -29.48 -13.79
C GLU A 296 -18.91 -30.78 -14.46
N GLU A 297 -17.86 -30.73 -15.27
CA GLU A 297 -17.35 -31.87 -16.00
C GLU A 297 -16.82 -32.97 -15.10
N VAL A 298 -15.92 -32.60 -14.20
CA VAL A 298 -15.30 -33.53 -13.25
C VAL A 298 -16.32 -34.12 -12.28
N MET A 299 -17.25 -33.30 -11.76
CA MET A 299 -18.14 -33.70 -10.67
C MET A 299 -19.47 -34.28 -11.15
N THR A 300 -20.00 -33.83 -12.29
CA THR A 300 -21.35 -34.15 -12.74
C THR A 300 -21.36 -35.05 -13.96
N THR A 301 -20.80 -34.62 -15.10
CA THR A 301 -20.89 -35.35 -16.38
C THR A 301 -19.85 -36.46 -16.50
N LYS A 302 -18.72 -36.35 -15.79
CA LYS A 302 -17.56 -37.23 -15.87
C LYS A 302 -16.86 -37.20 -17.24
N THR A 303 -17.00 -36.08 -17.96
CA THR A 303 -16.30 -35.79 -19.22
C THR A 303 -14.87 -35.30 -18.97
N ASN A 304 -14.13 -35.06 -20.05
CA ASN A 304 -12.74 -34.62 -19.97
C ASN A 304 -12.64 -33.10 -20.14
N PRO A 305 -12.29 -32.33 -19.09
CA PRO A 305 -12.30 -30.86 -19.11
C PRO A 305 -11.21 -30.19 -19.96
N LEU A 306 -10.50 -30.98 -20.77
CA LEU A 306 -9.48 -30.52 -21.71
C LEU A 306 -9.89 -30.81 -23.15
N LYS A 307 -11.10 -31.29 -23.37
CA LYS A 307 -11.58 -31.80 -24.65
C LYS A 307 -13.08 -31.56 -24.78
N ALA A 308 -13.39 -30.49 -25.52
CA ALA A 308 -14.76 -30.02 -25.72
C ALA A 308 -15.76 -31.06 -26.25
N ASP A 309 -15.30 -32.15 -26.87
CA ASP A 309 -16.12 -33.26 -27.38
C ASP A 309 -15.46 -34.54 -26.86
N THR A 310 -15.95 -35.11 -25.76
CA THR A 310 -15.26 -36.19 -25.03
C THR A 310 -15.29 -37.50 -25.80
N ASP A 311 -16.36 -37.82 -26.51
CA ASP A 311 -16.57 -39.11 -27.18
C ASP A 311 -16.34 -39.10 -28.72
N ASP A 312 -15.92 -37.95 -29.26
CA ASP A 312 -15.58 -37.72 -30.67
C ASP A 312 -16.74 -38.00 -31.63
N ASP A 313 -17.95 -37.61 -31.27
CA ASP A 313 -19.15 -37.78 -32.10
C ASP A 313 -19.46 -36.55 -32.98
N GLY A 314 -18.84 -35.39 -32.67
CA GLY A 314 -19.01 -34.13 -33.39
C GLY A 314 -19.90 -33.10 -32.69
N LEU A 315 -20.47 -33.43 -31.53
CA LEU A 315 -21.09 -32.50 -30.59
C LEU A 315 -20.12 -32.21 -29.44
N SER A 316 -20.20 -30.99 -28.91
CA SER A 316 -19.46 -30.69 -27.69
C SER A 316 -20.22 -31.20 -26.46
N ASP A 317 -19.53 -31.55 -25.37
CA ASP A 317 -20.17 -32.09 -24.16
C ASP A 317 -21.22 -31.11 -23.62
N GLY A 318 -20.91 -29.81 -23.68
CA GLY A 318 -21.85 -28.73 -23.37
C GLY A 318 -23.07 -28.67 -24.30
N GLN A 319 -22.92 -28.96 -25.60
CA GLN A 319 -24.06 -29.04 -26.52
C GLN A 319 -24.97 -30.22 -26.20
N GLU A 320 -24.39 -31.38 -25.91
CA GLU A 320 -25.12 -32.58 -25.53
C GLU A 320 -25.87 -32.35 -24.23
N VAL A 321 -25.20 -31.89 -23.18
CA VAL A 321 -25.84 -31.67 -21.88
C VAL A 321 -26.88 -30.54 -21.93
N LYS A 322 -26.61 -29.43 -22.61
CA LYS A 322 -27.48 -28.24 -22.55
C LYS A 322 -28.55 -28.22 -23.64
N THR A 323 -28.27 -28.74 -24.82
CA THR A 323 -29.14 -28.63 -26.00
C THR A 323 -29.81 -29.94 -26.38
N TYR A 324 -29.03 -30.99 -26.68
CA TYR A 324 -29.54 -32.22 -27.31
C TYR A 324 -29.99 -33.30 -26.30
N LYS A 325 -29.51 -33.22 -25.06
CA LYS A 325 -29.80 -34.11 -23.93
C LYS A 325 -29.30 -35.56 -24.11
N THR A 326 -28.35 -35.77 -25.01
CA THR A 326 -27.59 -37.01 -25.21
C THR A 326 -26.54 -37.20 -24.10
N ASP A 327 -25.91 -38.38 -24.05
CA ASP A 327 -24.88 -38.70 -23.07
C ASP A 327 -23.48 -38.41 -23.66
N PRO A 328 -22.74 -37.41 -23.14
CA PRO A 328 -21.44 -36.99 -23.71
C PRO A 328 -20.29 -37.98 -23.54
N LEU A 329 -20.60 -39.17 -23.02
CA LEU A 329 -19.68 -40.30 -22.93
C LEU A 329 -20.06 -41.44 -23.90
N ASN A 330 -21.11 -41.25 -24.69
CA ASN A 330 -21.66 -42.26 -25.57
C ASN A 330 -21.99 -41.67 -26.95
N PRO A 331 -21.15 -41.94 -27.98
CA PRO A 331 -21.22 -41.24 -29.26
C PRO A 331 -22.38 -41.71 -30.17
N ASP A 332 -23.27 -42.56 -29.66
CA ASP A 332 -24.37 -43.22 -30.36
C ASP A 332 -25.39 -43.64 -29.27
N THR A 333 -26.30 -42.72 -28.93
CA THR A 333 -27.20 -42.77 -27.77
C THR A 333 -28.19 -43.91 -27.87
N ASP A 334 -28.78 -44.14 -29.04
CA ASP A 334 -29.75 -45.21 -29.21
C ASP A 334 -29.12 -46.52 -29.69
N GLY A 335 -27.90 -46.51 -30.23
CA GLY A 335 -27.13 -47.68 -30.65
C GLY A 335 -27.55 -48.20 -32.03
N ASP A 336 -27.90 -47.33 -32.97
CA ASP A 336 -28.33 -47.68 -34.33
C ASP A 336 -27.19 -47.65 -35.38
N ARG A 337 -25.98 -47.24 -34.95
CA ARG A 337 -24.74 -47.07 -35.73
C ARG A 337 -24.60 -45.72 -36.43
N LEU A 338 -25.56 -44.81 -36.29
CA LEU A 338 -25.41 -43.39 -36.60
C LEU A 338 -25.00 -42.68 -35.29
N LYS A 339 -24.12 -41.70 -35.39
CA LYS A 339 -23.64 -40.97 -34.20
C LYS A 339 -24.51 -39.75 -33.94
N ASP A 340 -24.73 -39.39 -32.67
CA ASP A 340 -25.66 -38.31 -32.29
C ASP A 340 -25.35 -36.98 -33.00
N GLY A 341 -24.07 -36.63 -33.15
CA GLY A 341 -23.62 -35.48 -33.93
C GLY A 341 -24.13 -35.46 -35.37
N PRO A 342 -23.74 -36.41 -36.25
CA PRO A 342 -24.32 -36.58 -37.57
C PRO A 342 -25.85 -36.62 -37.60
N GLU A 343 -26.49 -37.28 -36.64
CA GLU A 343 -27.95 -37.32 -36.56
C GLU A 343 -28.56 -35.92 -36.46
N VAL A 344 -28.10 -35.10 -35.52
CA VAL A 344 -28.70 -33.77 -35.33
C VAL A 344 -28.17 -32.72 -36.30
N LEU A 345 -26.92 -32.85 -36.78
CA LEU A 345 -26.27 -31.84 -37.63
C LEU A 345 -26.49 -32.07 -39.13
N GLU A 346 -26.45 -33.32 -39.58
CA GLU A 346 -26.49 -33.70 -41.00
C GLU A 346 -27.85 -34.29 -41.39
N TRP A 347 -28.30 -35.36 -40.72
CA TRP A 347 -29.45 -36.18 -41.14
C TRP A 347 -30.80 -35.69 -40.60
N LYS A 348 -30.80 -34.94 -39.50
CA LYS A 348 -31.99 -34.46 -38.79
C LYS A 348 -32.89 -35.58 -38.24
N THR A 349 -32.30 -36.73 -37.93
CA THR A 349 -32.91 -37.87 -37.23
C THR A 349 -32.97 -37.61 -35.72
N ASP A 350 -33.68 -38.47 -34.98
CA ASP A 350 -33.80 -38.38 -33.52
C ASP A 350 -32.81 -39.33 -32.82
N PRO A 351 -31.78 -38.83 -32.09
CA PRO A 351 -30.73 -39.66 -31.46
C PRO A 351 -31.23 -40.59 -30.34
N PHE A 352 -32.53 -40.56 -30.04
CA PHE A 352 -33.18 -41.47 -29.10
C PHE A 352 -34.07 -42.52 -29.79
N ASN A 353 -34.08 -42.55 -31.12
CA ASN A 353 -34.96 -43.41 -31.90
C ASN A 353 -34.26 -44.00 -33.14
N LYS A 354 -33.83 -45.27 -32.99
CA LYS A 354 -33.08 -46.03 -34.00
C LYS A 354 -33.69 -46.09 -35.42
N ASP A 355 -34.95 -45.74 -35.56
CA ASP A 355 -35.80 -45.87 -36.76
C ASP A 355 -36.73 -44.66 -36.75
N THR A 356 -36.22 -43.52 -37.22
CA THR A 356 -36.85 -42.20 -37.11
C THR A 356 -38.17 -42.13 -37.87
N ASP A 357 -38.21 -42.69 -39.08
CA ASP A 357 -39.41 -42.67 -39.91
C ASP A 357 -40.39 -43.82 -39.60
N GLY A 358 -39.92 -44.91 -38.98
CA GLY A 358 -40.70 -46.06 -38.52
C GLY A 358 -40.97 -47.09 -39.62
N ASP A 359 -40.05 -47.31 -40.55
CA ASP A 359 -40.19 -48.20 -41.70
C ASP A 359 -39.57 -49.60 -41.51
N LEU A 360 -39.02 -49.87 -40.32
CA LEU A 360 -38.33 -51.10 -39.89
C LEU A 360 -36.85 -51.21 -40.30
N LEU A 361 -36.28 -50.19 -40.95
CA LEU A 361 -34.86 -50.02 -41.17
C LEU A 361 -34.30 -49.06 -40.12
N MET A 362 -33.05 -49.26 -39.70
CA MET A 362 -32.43 -48.35 -38.73
C MET A 362 -31.75 -47.18 -39.45
N ASP A 363 -31.80 -45.96 -38.91
CA ASP A 363 -31.26 -44.76 -39.58
C ASP A 363 -29.78 -44.95 -39.96
N GLY A 364 -28.98 -45.53 -39.05
CA GLY A 364 -27.59 -45.89 -39.32
C GLY A 364 -27.41 -46.94 -40.43
N GLU A 365 -28.34 -47.88 -40.61
CA GLU A 365 -28.32 -48.86 -41.70
C GLU A 365 -28.70 -48.21 -43.04
N GLU A 366 -29.69 -47.32 -43.03
CA GLU A 366 -30.09 -46.52 -44.18
C GLU A 366 -28.95 -45.68 -44.71
N VAL A 367 -28.26 -44.95 -43.83
CA VAL A 367 -27.15 -44.08 -44.23
C VAL A 367 -25.93 -44.88 -44.70
N HIS A 368 -25.56 -45.94 -43.98
CA HIS A 368 -24.28 -46.62 -44.21
C HIS A 368 -24.35 -47.77 -45.23
N ASP A 369 -25.45 -48.53 -45.23
CA ASP A 369 -25.53 -49.80 -45.94
C ASP A 369 -26.43 -49.69 -47.20
N HIS A 370 -27.58 -49.01 -47.12
CA HIS A 370 -28.60 -48.99 -48.20
C HIS A 370 -28.67 -47.69 -49.01
N ARG A 371 -28.24 -46.56 -48.43
CA ARG A 371 -28.29 -45.20 -48.99
C ARG A 371 -29.72 -44.71 -49.26
N THR A 372 -30.63 -45.04 -48.36
CA THR A 372 -32.00 -44.49 -48.29
C THR A 372 -32.02 -43.24 -47.40
N ASP A 373 -33.13 -42.49 -47.41
CA ASP A 373 -33.31 -41.29 -46.60
C ASP A 373 -34.00 -41.66 -45.27
N PRO A 374 -33.32 -41.53 -44.11
CA PRO A 374 -33.86 -41.96 -42.82
C PRO A 374 -35.05 -41.13 -42.29
N LEU A 375 -35.53 -40.17 -43.09
CA LEU A 375 -36.73 -39.39 -42.81
C LEU A 375 -37.89 -39.72 -43.76
N ASP A 376 -37.69 -40.64 -44.70
CA ASP A 376 -38.65 -40.98 -45.74
C ASP A 376 -38.77 -42.49 -45.94
N LYS A 377 -39.91 -43.03 -45.48
CA LYS A 377 -40.18 -44.48 -45.49
C LYS A 377 -40.09 -45.14 -46.86
N ASP A 378 -40.14 -44.38 -47.95
CA ASP A 378 -40.20 -44.86 -49.35
C ASP A 378 -39.35 -43.91 -50.22
N THR A 379 -38.03 -43.97 -50.04
CA THR A 379 -37.05 -43.04 -50.65
C THR A 379 -37.19 -42.94 -52.18
N ASP A 380 -37.65 -44.00 -52.86
CA ASP A 380 -37.77 -44.05 -54.31
C ASP A 380 -39.18 -43.77 -54.87
N ASP A 381 -40.15 -43.47 -53.99
CA ASP A 381 -41.58 -43.29 -54.30
C ASP A 381 -42.19 -44.50 -55.06
N GLY A 382 -41.67 -45.70 -54.82
CA GLY A 382 -42.03 -46.96 -55.49
C GLY A 382 -43.29 -47.62 -54.94
N GLY A 383 -43.71 -47.23 -53.73
CA GLY A 383 -44.89 -47.73 -53.02
C GLY A 383 -44.63 -48.96 -52.14
N ILE A 384 -43.36 -49.29 -51.88
CA ILE A 384 -42.91 -50.27 -50.88
C ILE A 384 -41.97 -49.52 -49.94
N GLU A 385 -42.12 -49.73 -48.63
CA GLU A 385 -41.26 -49.05 -47.67
C GLU A 385 -39.83 -49.62 -47.71
N ASP A 386 -38.80 -48.78 -47.53
CA ASP A 386 -37.39 -49.15 -47.71
C ASP A 386 -36.99 -50.37 -46.86
N GLY A 387 -37.41 -50.41 -45.60
CA GLY A 387 -37.23 -51.56 -44.71
C GLY A 387 -37.85 -52.86 -45.24
N HIS A 388 -39.00 -52.79 -45.93
CA HIS A 388 -39.59 -53.97 -46.58
C HIS A 388 -38.84 -54.36 -47.87
N GLU A 389 -38.30 -53.40 -48.62
CA GLU A 389 -37.51 -53.67 -49.83
C GLU A 389 -36.24 -54.46 -49.49
N VAL A 390 -35.54 -54.05 -48.42
CA VAL A 390 -34.33 -54.73 -47.93
C VAL A 390 -34.63 -56.15 -47.46
N ILE A 391 -35.77 -56.37 -46.79
CA ILE A 391 -36.18 -57.69 -46.28
C ILE A 391 -36.55 -58.65 -47.42
N ASP A 392 -37.23 -58.17 -48.47
CA ASP A 392 -37.70 -59.01 -49.58
C ASP A 392 -36.59 -59.38 -50.59
N ASP A 393 -35.43 -58.70 -50.57
CA ASP A 393 -34.26 -58.98 -51.43
C ASP A 393 -33.25 -60.00 -50.82
N HIS A 394 -33.59 -60.60 -49.66
CA HIS A 394 -32.83 -61.68 -48.98
C HIS A 394 -33.60 -63.01 -48.92
#